data_AF-A0A1W9HL95-F1
#
_entry.id   AF-A0A1W9HL95-F1
#
_cell.length_a   1.000
_cell.length_b   1.000
_cell.length_c   1.000
_cell.angle_alpha   90.00
_cell.angle_beta   90.00
_cell.angle_gamma   90.00
#
_symmetry.space_group_name_H-M   'P 1'
#
loop_
_entity.id
_entity.type
_entity.pdbx_description
1 polymer ?
#
loop_
_entity_poly.entity_id
_entity_poly.type
_entity_poly.pdbx_seq_one_letter_code
_entity_poly.pdbx_strand_id
1 'polypeptide(L)'
;MGCGIEKPRSLAAASPADRRNGGVGRATAVPSAPTPGASTGGITHDQETMSPLTPVTLRQLMTLPMRRSDWERAAGAHLQVRIANAPVVTRRDAALDQVERFFARVETIGEGFWAAWRLDEAVFAECDLGYRCAYGFKRSVPCAVIARLAGAALIDLRLHCDPTPLPPPDALD
;
A
#
# COMPACT_ATOMS: atom_id res chain seq x y z
N MET A 1 -3.86 5.50 47.11
CA MET A 1 -2.82 4.44 47.07
C MET A 1 -2.01 4.66 45.81
N GLY A 2 -0.74 5.02 45.96
CA GLY A 2 0.13 5.43 44.86
C GLY A 2 0.67 4.24 44.10
N CYS A 3 0.58 4.28 42.76
CA CYS A 3 1.25 3.33 41.88
C CYS A 3 2.41 4.07 41.21
N GLY A 4 3.63 3.81 41.69
CA GLY A 4 4.85 4.36 41.13
C GLY A 4 5.16 3.69 39.79
N ILE A 5 5.29 4.51 38.74
CA ILE A 5 5.69 4.05 37.41
C ILE A 5 7.19 4.33 37.26
N GLU A 6 7.99 3.27 37.33
CA GLU A 6 9.42 3.31 37.03
C GLU A 6 9.64 3.53 35.51
N LYS A 7 10.52 4.48 35.17
CA LYS A 7 10.96 4.75 33.79
C LYS A 7 12.05 3.76 33.38
N PRO A 8 11.94 3.07 32.22
CA PRO A 8 13.09 2.39 31.63
C PRO A 8 14.05 3.39 30.98
N ARG A 9 15.35 3.18 31.27
CA ARG A 9 16.49 3.89 30.69
C ARG A 9 16.62 3.61 29.19
N SER A 10 16.89 4.66 28.42
CA SER A 10 17.12 4.65 26.97
C SER A 10 18.46 4.00 26.60
N LEU A 11 18.45 3.13 25.59
CA LEU A 11 19.61 2.53 24.92
C LEU A 11 20.05 3.45 23.77
N ALA A 12 21.31 3.90 23.80
CA ALA A 12 21.96 4.59 22.70
C ALA A 12 22.48 3.58 21.67
N ALA A 13 22.02 3.67 20.42
CA ALA A 13 22.58 2.95 19.29
C ALA A 13 23.51 3.88 18.49
N ALA A 14 24.73 3.41 18.28
CA ALA A 14 25.78 4.09 17.54
C ALA A 14 25.52 4.08 16.02
N SER A 15 25.98 5.15 15.37
CA SER A 15 25.85 5.47 13.95
C SER A 15 26.87 4.69 13.09
N PRO A 16 26.53 4.22 11.88
CA PRO A 16 27.52 3.69 10.95
C PRO A 16 28.06 4.78 10.01
N ALA A 17 29.39 4.75 9.89
CA ALA A 17 30.21 5.61 9.07
C ALA A 17 30.16 5.24 7.57
N ASP A 18 30.17 6.30 6.75
CA ASP A 18 31.14 6.58 5.68
C ASP A 18 31.57 5.41 4.77
N ARG A 19 31.11 5.42 3.51
CA ARG A 19 31.92 4.95 2.37
C ARG A 19 31.65 5.75 1.10
N ARG A 20 32.76 6.13 0.49
CA ARG A 20 32.95 7.12 -0.56
C ARG A 20 32.95 6.49 -1.96
N ASN A 21 32.73 7.40 -2.92
CA ASN A 21 33.42 7.56 -4.19
C ASN A 21 33.44 6.44 -5.25
N GLY A 22 33.11 6.88 -6.47
CA GLY A 22 34.00 6.68 -7.61
C GLY A 22 33.28 6.21 -8.87
N GLY A 23 33.33 7.00 -9.95
CA GLY A 23 32.96 6.49 -11.27
C GLY A 23 32.59 7.56 -12.29
N VAL A 24 33.57 8.36 -12.71
CA VAL A 24 33.48 9.21 -13.91
C VAL A 24 33.61 8.32 -15.14
N GLY A 25 32.63 8.36 -16.05
CA GLY A 25 32.66 7.65 -17.32
C GLY A 25 31.92 8.43 -18.41
N ARG A 26 32.67 9.22 -19.16
CA ARG A 26 32.24 10.08 -20.27
C ARG A 26 32.27 9.26 -21.56
N ALA A 27 31.17 9.18 -22.30
CA ALA A 27 31.19 8.72 -23.69
C ALA A 27 30.16 9.51 -24.52
N THR A 28 30.70 10.39 -25.36
CA THR A 28 30.05 11.11 -26.45
C THR A 28 29.74 10.16 -27.61
N ALA A 29 28.51 10.17 -28.11
CA ALA A 29 28.19 9.73 -29.45
C ALA A 29 27.01 10.54 -30.00
N VAL A 30 27.29 11.33 -31.05
CA VAL A 30 26.33 12.01 -31.91
C VAL A 30 25.92 11.01 -32.99
N PRO A 31 24.62 10.88 -33.29
CA PRO A 31 24.27 10.79 -34.71
C PRO A 31 23.00 11.56 -35.12
N SER A 32 23.19 12.28 -36.23
CA SER A 32 22.33 12.32 -37.42
C SER A 32 20.89 12.84 -37.33
N ALA A 33 20.68 13.92 -38.08
CA ALA A 33 19.39 14.57 -38.32
C ALA A 33 18.40 13.68 -39.11
N PRO A 34 17.10 13.69 -38.76
CA PRO A 34 16.06 13.05 -39.54
C PRO A 34 15.48 13.96 -40.63
N THR A 35 15.23 13.36 -41.79
CA THR A 35 14.53 13.89 -42.97
C THR A 35 13.04 14.14 -42.67
N PRO A 36 12.42 15.24 -43.15
CA PRO A 36 11.00 15.50 -42.95
C PRO A 36 10.14 14.71 -43.95
N GLY A 37 9.49 13.65 -43.46
CA GLY A 37 8.44 12.93 -44.17
C GLY A 37 7.08 13.19 -43.52
N ALA A 38 6.17 13.82 -44.26
CA ALA A 38 4.80 14.06 -43.84
C ALA A 38 4.09 12.74 -43.52
N SER A 39 3.56 12.61 -42.30
CA SER A 39 2.67 11.51 -41.91
C SER A 39 1.43 12.07 -41.23
N THR A 40 0.30 11.81 -41.86
CA THR A 40 -1.06 12.09 -41.41
C THR A 40 -1.29 11.48 -40.03
N GLY A 41 -1.74 12.30 -39.07
CA GLY A 41 -1.88 11.95 -37.67
C GLY A 41 -2.90 10.83 -37.42
N GLY A 42 -2.41 9.61 -37.25
CA GLY A 42 -3.14 8.58 -36.53
C GLY A 42 -2.93 8.80 -35.03
N ILE A 43 -3.98 9.23 -34.33
CA ILE A 43 -4.02 9.24 -32.86
C ILE A 43 -3.99 7.78 -32.41
N THR A 44 -2.79 7.21 -32.32
CA THR A 44 -2.55 5.96 -31.65
C THR A 44 -2.82 6.25 -30.18
N HIS A 45 -4.00 5.83 -29.71
CA HIS A 45 -4.20 5.67 -28.27
C HIS A 45 -3.17 4.61 -27.86
N ASP A 46 -2.06 5.06 -27.30
CA ASP A 46 -1.22 4.24 -26.45
C ASP A 46 -2.14 3.72 -25.35
N GLN A 47 -2.71 2.55 -25.59
CA GLN A 47 -3.35 1.78 -24.55
C GLN A 47 -2.21 1.31 -23.66
N GLU A 48 -1.85 2.20 -22.73
CA GLU A 48 -0.92 1.94 -21.64
C GLU A 48 -1.40 0.63 -21.00
N THR A 49 -0.67 -0.44 -21.28
CA THR A 49 -1.12 -1.79 -20.98
C THR A 49 -1.10 -1.89 -19.46
N MET A 50 -2.27 -1.74 -18.85
CA MET A 50 -2.40 -1.77 -17.41
C MET A 50 -1.86 -3.11 -16.92
N SER A 51 -0.74 -3.06 -16.21
CA SER A 51 -0.15 -4.26 -15.63
C SER A 51 -1.17 -4.90 -14.69
N PRO A 52 -1.42 -6.22 -14.82
CA PRO A 52 -2.42 -6.89 -13.99
C PRO A 52 -2.05 -6.77 -12.52
N LEU A 53 -3.04 -6.63 -11.63
CA LEU A 53 -2.77 -6.63 -10.20
C LEU A 53 -2.28 -8.03 -9.77
N THR A 54 -1.09 -8.04 -9.18
CA THR A 54 -0.39 -9.20 -8.61
C THR A 54 -0.16 -8.97 -7.12
N PRO A 55 0.27 -9.99 -6.35
CA PRO A 55 0.72 -9.82 -4.97
C PRO A 55 1.78 -8.71 -4.80
N VAL A 56 2.71 -8.58 -5.76
CA VAL A 56 3.78 -7.57 -5.73
C VAL A 56 3.20 -6.17 -5.93
N THR A 57 2.34 -5.98 -6.93
CA THR A 57 1.74 -4.67 -7.20
C THR A 57 0.72 -4.28 -6.12
N LEU A 58 0.02 -5.24 -5.50
CA LEU A 58 -0.80 -4.96 -4.33
C LEU A 58 0.05 -4.43 -3.18
N ARG A 59 1.20 -5.07 -2.90
CA ARG A 59 2.14 -4.55 -1.90
C ARG A 59 2.61 -3.13 -2.22
N GLN A 60 2.90 -2.85 -3.50
CA GLN A 60 3.28 -1.51 -3.95
C GLN A 60 2.16 -0.48 -3.72
N LEU A 61 0.90 -0.79 -4.06
CA LEU A 61 -0.24 0.07 -3.79
C LEU A 61 -0.42 0.35 -2.29
N MET A 62 -0.10 -0.62 -1.45
CA MET A 62 -0.19 -0.52 0.00
C MET A 62 1.03 0.13 0.66
N THR A 63 2.00 0.64 -0.10
CA THR A 63 3.11 1.39 0.46
C THR A 63 2.66 2.74 1.02
N LEU A 64 3.33 3.17 2.10
CA LEU A 64 3.08 4.44 2.76
C LEU A 64 4.21 5.44 2.45
N PRO A 65 3.90 6.73 2.21
CA PRO A 65 2.55 7.29 2.08
C PRO A 65 1.85 6.81 0.81
N MET A 66 0.51 6.74 0.87
CA MET A 66 -0.32 6.40 -0.29
C MET A 66 -0.04 7.36 -1.45
N ARG A 67 0.19 6.81 -2.65
CA ARG A 67 0.27 7.58 -3.90
C ARG A 67 -1.06 7.50 -4.63
N ARG A 68 -1.83 8.59 -4.60
CA ARG A 68 -3.17 8.62 -5.19
C ARG A 68 -3.18 8.27 -6.69
N SER A 69 -2.19 8.71 -7.45
CA SER A 69 -2.04 8.38 -8.88
C SER A 69 -1.96 6.87 -9.16
N ASP A 70 -1.31 6.12 -8.28
CA ASP A 70 -1.10 4.68 -8.47
C ASP A 70 -2.42 3.93 -8.22
N TRP A 71 -3.17 4.38 -7.21
CA TRP A 71 -4.50 3.88 -6.91
C TRP A 71 -5.54 4.25 -7.97
N GLU A 72 -5.52 5.48 -8.48
CA GLU A 72 -6.38 5.90 -9.58
C GLU A 72 -6.14 5.07 -10.83
N ARG A 73 -4.87 4.78 -11.14
CA ARG A 73 -4.51 3.91 -12.26
C ARG A 73 -5.02 2.49 -12.06
N ALA A 74 -4.91 1.93 -10.86
CA ALA A 74 -5.37 0.57 -10.57
C ALA A 74 -6.91 0.45 -10.48
N ALA A 75 -7.60 1.50 -10.05
CA ALA A 75 -9.03 1.48 -9.75
C ALA A 75 -9.92 1.48 -10.99
N GLY A 76 -10.77 0.46 -11.11
CA GLY A 76 -11.84 0.41 -12.11
C GLY A 76 -12.97 1.40 -11.82
N ALA A 77 -13.82 1.63 -12.82
CA ALA A 77 -14.93 2.60 -12.74
C ALA A 77 -15.93 2.33 -11.60
N HIS A 78 -16.05 1.06 -11.18
CA HIS A 78 -16.99 0.61 -10.16
C HIS A 78 -16.30 0.13 -8.87
N LEU A 79 -15.18 0.74 -8.49
CA LEU A 79 -14.45 0.39 -7.27
C LEU A 79 -15.35 0.48 -6.03
N GLN A 80 -15.42 -0.63 -5.29
CA GLN A 80 -16.01 -0.74 -3.97
C GLN A 80 -14.91 -0.88 -2.91
N VAL A 81 -15.05 -0.18 -1.79
CA VAL A 81 -14.10 -0.27 -0.67
C VAL A 81 -14.85 -0.54 0.63
N ARG A 82 -14.31 -1.46 1.43
CA ARG A 82 -14.70 -1.69 2.83
C ARG A 82 -13.46 -1.78 3.70
N ILE A 83 -13.40 -0.97 4.76
CA ILE A 83 -12.29 -0.98 5.71
C ILE A 83 -12.83 -1.28 7.11
N ALA A 84 -12.29 -2.34 7.72
CA ALA A 84 -12.74 -2.90 8.98
C ALA A 84 -14.28 -3.09 8.99
N ASN A 85 -14.93 -2.58 10.03
CA ASN A 85 -16.38 -2.66 10.23
C ASN A 85 -17.15 -1.48 9.61
N ALA A 86 -16.49 -0.60 8.84
CA ALA A 86 -17.18 0.51 8.18
C ALA A 86 -18.14 0.02 7.07
N PRO A 87 -19.20 0.78 6.74
CA PRO A 87 -20.03 0.52 5.58
C PRO A 87 -19.23 0.51 4.27
N VAL A 88 -19.71 -0.24 3.28
CA VAL A 88 -19.12 -0.27 1.94
C VAL A 88 -19.33 1.07 1.24
N VAL A 89 -18.28 1.60 0.62
CA VAL A 89 -18.32 2.79 -0.24
C VAL A 89 -18.23 2.34 -1.70
N THR A 90 -19.19 2.75 -2.53
CA THR A 90 -19.37 2.23 -3.90
C THR A 90 -19.06 3.24 -5.01
N ARG A 91 -18.86 4.52 -4.67
CA ARG A 91 -18.43 5.54 -5.64
C ARG A 91 -16.91 5.59 -5.66
N ARG A 92 -16.29 5.38 -6.83
CA ARG A 92 -14.83 5.31 -7.02
C ARG A 92 -14.07 6.42 -6.29
N ASP A 93 -14.41 7.68 -6.51
CA ASP A 93 -13.68 8.80 -5.90
C ASP A 93 -13.81 8.80 -4.36
N ALA A 94 -15.02 8.55 -3.85
CA ALA A 94 -15.26 8.47 -2.41
C ALA A 94 -14.56 7.25 -1.77
N ALA A 95 -14.43 6.15 -2.53
CA ALA A 95 -13.72 4.95 -2.13
C ALA A 95 -12.21 5.22 -2.02
N LEU A 96 -11.63 5.90 -3.03
CA LEU A 96 -10.23 6.35 -3.00
C LEU A 96 -9.97 7.33 -1.84
N ASP A 97 -10.87 8.29 -1.61
CA ASP A 97 -10.79 9.20 -0.46
C ASP A 97 -10.85 8.46 0.88
N GLN A 98 -11.58 7.34 0.95
CA GLN A 98 -11.65 6.51 2.15
C GLN A 98 -10.32 5.77 2.39
N VAL A 99 -9.71 5.21 1.34
CA VAL A 99 -8.39 4.55 1.43
C VAL A 99 -7.33 5.56 1.86
N GLU A 100 -7.30 6.74 1.24
CA GLU A 100 -6.33 7.80 1.56
C GLU A 100 -6.44 8.26 3.02
N ARG A 101 -7.66 8.57 3.49
CA ARG A 101 -7.90 8.93 4.90
C ARG A 101 -7.54 7.81 5.86
N PHE A 102 -7.72 6.55 5.46
CA PHE A 102 -7.33 5.43 6.28
C PHE A 102 -5.81 5.32 6.37
N PHE A 103 -5.10 5.29 5.24
CA PHE A 103 -3.63 5.16 5.20
C PHE A 103 -2.89 6.35 5.82
N ALA A 104 -3.48 7.54 5.82
CA ALA A 104 -2.93 8.70 6.54
C ALA A 104 -2.82 8.49 8.08
N ARG A 105 -3.54 7.50 8.63
CA ARG A 105 -3.52 7.16 10.07
C ARG A 105 -2.68 5.91 10.38
N VAL A 106 -2.22 5.21 9.36
CA VAL A 106 -1.41 3.99 9.47
C VAL A 106 0.06 4.40 9.48
N GLU A 107 0.85 3.83 10.38
CA GLU A 107 2.30 4.04 10.41
C GLU A 107 3.03 3.04 9.51
N THR A 108 2.64 1.77 9.55
CA THR A 108 3.29 0.70 8.78
C THR A 108 2.29 -0.36 8.31
N ILE A 109 2.58 -0.99 7.17
CA ILE A 109 1.80 -2.10 6.61
C ILE A 109 2.79 -3.18 6.18
N GLY A 110 2.63 -4.39 6.71
CA GLY A 110 3.46 -5.53 6.35
C GLY A 110 4.93 -5.38 6.71
N GLU A 111 5.22 -4.68 7.81
CA GLU A 111 6.58 -4.49 8.32
C GLU A 111 7.06 -5.76 9.04
N GLY A 112 6.23 -6.32 9.91
CA GLY A 112 6.52 -7.55 10.63
C GLY A 112 6.12 -8.81 9.86
N PHE A 113 4.99 -8.76 9.15
CA PHE A 113 4.45 -9.92 8.44
C PHE A 113 3.78 -9.53 7.13
N TRP A 114 4.11 -10.25 6.06
CA TRP A 114 3.43 -10.11 4.77
C TRP A 114 3.42 -11.45 4.03
N ALA A 115 2.23 -11.97 3.77
CA ALA A 115 2.01 -13.12 2.92
C ALA A 115 0.91 -12.76 1.92
N ALA A 116 1.12 -13.01 0.62
CA ALA A 116 0.12 -12.69 -0.39
C ALA A 116 0.12 -13.72 -1.51
N TRP A 117 -1.07 -14.03 -2.00
CA TRP A 117 -1.29 -15.02 -3.06
C TRP A 117 -2.43 -14.56 -3.98
N ARG A 118 -2.51 -15.20 -5.14
CA ARG A 118 -3.56 -14.93 -6.12
C ARG A 118 -4.38 -16.19 -6.32
N LEU A 119 -5.69 -16.03 -6.41
CA LEU A 119 -6.63 -17.07 -6.81
C LEU A 119 -7.61 -16.43 -7.80
N ASP A 120 -7.59 -16.87 -9.04
CA ASP A 120 -8.42 -16.37 -10.14
C ASP A 120 -8.36 -14.82 -10.30
N GLU A 121 -9.49 -14.17 -10.06
CA GLU A 121 -9.73 -12.73 -10.14
C GLU A 121 -9.50 -12.01 -8.79
N ALA A 122 -8.91 -12.67 -7.80
CA ALA A 122 -8.66 -12.08 -6.49
C ALA A 122 -7.20 -12.21 -6.07
N VAL A 123 -6.67 -11.14 -5.47
CA VAL A 123 -5.41 -11.12 -4.74
C VAL A 123 -5.73 -11.01 -3.26
N PHE A 124 -5.15 -11.92 -2.48
CA PHE A 124 -5.26 -11.97 -1.03
C PHE A 124 -3.93 -11.55 -0.43
N ALA A 125 -3.97 -10.82 0.67
CA ALA A 125 -2.80 -10.59 1.50
C ALA A 125 -3.17 -10.70 2.96
N GLU A 126 -2.33 -11.36 3.74
CA GLU A 126 -2.30 -11.29 5.19
C GLU A 126 -1.10 -10.46 5.59
N CYS A 127 -1.31 -9.52 6.50
CA CYS A 127 -0.35 -8.51 6.88
C CYS A 127 -0.47 -8.15 8.35
N ASP A 128 0.51 -7.41 8.85
CA ASP A 128 0.36 -6.61 10.05
C ASP A 128 0.14 -5.12 9.69
N LEU A 129 -0.66 -4.42 10.48
CA LEU A 129 -0.95 -3.01 10.32
C LEU A 129 -0.56 -2.26 11.59
N GLY A 130 0.50 -1.45 11.49
CA GLY A 130 1.00 -0.60 12.55
C GLY A 130 0.26 0.74 12.60
N TYR A 131 -0.17 1.16 13.78
CA TYR A 131 -0.78 2.46 14.01
C TYR A 131 -0.42 3.03 15.38
N ARG A 132 -0.67 4.32 15.58
CA ARG A 132 -0.52 4.98 16.87
C ARG A 132 -1.87 5.08 17.57
N CYS A 133 -1.96 4.55 18.79
CA CYS A 133 -3.18 4.70 19.60
C CYS A 133 -3.30 6.12 20.18
N ALA A 134 -4.46 6.46 20.75
CA ALA A 134 -4.73 7.77 21.32
C ALA A 134 -3.73 8.21 22.42
N TYR A 135 -3.08 7.25 23.08
CA TYR A 135 -2.06 7.50 24.11
C TYR A 135 -0.63 7.62 23.54
N GLY A 136 -0.48 7.62 22.22
CA GLY A 136 0.81 7.79 21.55
C GLY A 136 1.63 6.50 21.40
N PHE A 137 1.18 5.36 21.93
CA PHE A 137 1.87 4.08 21.78
C PHE A 137 1.67 3.51 20.38
N LYS A 138 2.73 2.90 19.84
CA LYS A 138 2.64 2.09 18.63
C LYS A 138 1.97 0.76 18.95
N ARG A 139 1.02 0.36 18.12
CA ARG A 139 0.35 -0.94 18.14
C ARG A 139 0.39 -1.52 16.74
N SER A 140 0.37 -2.84 16.64
CA SER A 140 0.20 -3.54 15.38
C SER A 140 -0.95 -4.54 15.54
N VAL A 141 -1.75 -4.69 14.50
CA VAL A 141 -2.88 -5.64 14.46
C VAL A 141 -2.79 -6.45 13.17
N PRO A 142 -3.14 -7.75 13.21
CA PRO A 142 -3.21 -8.53 11.99
C PRO A 142 -4.34 -8.02 11.09
N CYS A 143 -4.07 -8.02 9.79
CA CYS A 143 -4.97 -7.62 8.74
C CYS A 143 -5.05 -8.67 7.63
N ALA A 144 -6.24 -8.81 7.05
CA ALA A 144 -6.45 -9.50 5.78
C ALA A 144 -6.97 -8.52 4.75
N VAL A 145 -6.38 -8.55 3.55
CA VAL A 145 -6.72 -7.71 2.41
C VAL A 145 -7.24 -8.61 1.30
N ILE A 146 -8.38 -8.25 0.74
CA ILE A 146 -8.96 -8.93 -0.41
C ILE A 146 -9.14 -7.88 -1.50
N ALA A 147 -8.46 -8.07 -2.63
CA ALA A 147 -8.53 -7.20 -3.79
C ALA A 147 -9.07 -7.99 -4.99
N ARG A 148 -10.31 -7.71 -5.42
CA ARG A 148 -10.91 -8.35 -6.60
C ARG A 148 -10.75 -7.51 -7.85
N LEU A 149 -10.59 -8.20 -8.97
CA LEU A 149 -10.31 -7.65 -10.28
C LEU A 149 -11.42 -7.96 -11.26
N ALA A 150 -11.65 -7.03 -12.20
CA ALA A 150 -12.30 -7.32 -13.47
C ALA A 150 -11.28 -7.01 -14.58
N GLY A 151 -10.71 -8.07 -15.18
CA GLY A 151 -9.53 -7.93 -16.03
C GLY A 151 -8.33 -7.43 -15.23
N ALA A 152 -7.79 -6.25 -15.60
CA ALA A 152 -6.68 -5.61 -14.90
C ALA A 152 -7.12 -4.60 -13.82
N ALA A 153 -8.41 -4.27 -13.75
CA ALA A 153 -8.91 -3.18 -12.92
C ALA A 153 -9.38 -3.69 -11.53
N LEU A 154 -8.97 -2.98 -10.46
CA LEU A 154 -9.44 -3.21 -9.10
C LEU A 154 -10.90 -2.74 -8.97
N ILE A 155 -11.80 -3.66 -8.63
CA ILE A 155 -13.25 -3.40 -8.51
C ILE A 155 -13.79 -3.56 -7.10
N ASP A 156 -13.11 -4.29 -6.22
CA ASP A 156 -13.50 -4.46 -4.82
C ASP A 156 -12.25 -4.57 -3.95
N LEU A 157 -12.19 -3.79 -2.88
CA LEU A 157 -11.13 -3.83 -1.89
C LEU A 157 -11.73 -3.97 -0.50
N ARG A 158 -11.34 -5.02 0.22
CA ARG A 158 -11.75 -5.25 1.61
C ARG A 158 -10.51 -5.35 2.48
N LEU A 159 -10.45 -4.51 3.51
CA LEU A 159 -9.47 -4.61 4.57
C LEU A 159 -10.18 -5.08 5.84
N HIS A 160 -9.93 -6.31 6.25
CA HIS A 160 -10.34 -6.84 7.54
C HIS A 160 -9.21 -6.61 8.53
N CYS A 161 -9.47 -5.85 9.58
CA CYS A 161 -8.52 -5.63 10.67
C CYS A 161 -9.05 -6.39 11.88
N ASP A 162 -8.22 -7.20 12.51
CA ASP A 162 -8.60 -7.90 13.72
C ASP A 162 -8.74 -6.90 14.88
N PRO A 163 -9.95 -6.73 15.46
CA PRO A 163 -10.13 -5.90 16.64
C PRO A 163 -9.52 -6.63 17.85
N THR A 164 -8.26 -6.32 18.16
CA THR A 164 -7.56 -6.93 19.30
C THR A 164 -8.10 -6.47 20.66
N PRO A 165 -8.00 -7.28 21.74
CA PRO A 165 -7.90 -8.74 21.76
C PRO A 165 -9.29 -9.37 21.98
N LEU A 166 -9.48 -10.59 21.45
CA LEU A 166 -10.50 -11.48 21.98
C LEU A 166 -10.24 -11.69 23.48
N PRO A 167 -11.29 -11.80 24.32
CA PRO A 167 -11.10 -12.22 25.70
C PRO A 167 -10.31 -13.53 25.73
N PRO A 168 -9.48 -13.76 26.76
CA PRO A 168 -8.72 -14.99 26.85
C PRO A 168 -9.70 -16.19 26.89
N PRO A 169 -9.30 -17.38 26.39
CA PRO A 169 -10.22 -18.49 26.16
C PRO A 169 -10.99 -18.96 27.41
N ASP A 170 -10.44 -18.69 28.59
CA ASP A 170 -10.98 -18.97 29.91
C ASP A 170 -12.00 -17.94 30.41
N ALA A 171 -12.23 -16.85 29.66
CA ALA A 171 -13.20 -15.80 29.97
C ALA A 171 -14.43 -15.81 29.04
N LEU A 172 -14.65 -16.89 28.29
CA LEU A 172 -15.86 -17.14 27.50
C LEU A 172 -16.71 -18.18 28.24
N ASP A 173 -17.73 -17.72 28.95
CA ASP A 173 -18.75 -18.56 29.61
C ASP A 173 -19.65 -19.31 28.61
#